data_AF-A0A087QX81-F1
#
_entry.id   AF-A0A087QX81-F1
#
_cell.length_a   1.000
_cell.length_b   1.000
_cell.length_c   1.000
_cell.angle_alpha   90.00
_cell.angle_beta   90.00
_cell.angle_gamma   90.00
#
_symmetry.space_group_name_H-M   'P 1'
#
loop_
_entity.id
_entity.type
_entity.pdbx_description
1 polymer ?
#
loop_
_entity_poly.entity_id
_entity_poly.type
_entity_poly.pdbx_seq_one_letter_code
_entity_poly.pdbx_strand_id
1 'polypeptide(L)'
;PWVQGATGGRRGASCRVLSLQGSLVFLVSGLAVLGYAAALSAQPTYQGVVRVVCGAAVGKLCEVCFLLNLFMISVALLRVVGDQLEKRFSWDPQGRGAPWPCRDQRFTLSTLCILVIFPLSVPREIGFQKYSSILGTLAACYLTLVIILKYHQQAESLGSPELPQPSRPSSWASIFSVIPTICFGFQCHEACVAIYSSMRNQSFSHWVAVSMLSMLICLLIYSLTGLYGYLTFGEAVASDVLMSYPGNDPVVIVARLLFGVSIITIYPIVVLLGR
;
A
#
# COMPACT_ATOMS: atom_id res chain seq x y z
N PRO A 1 -7.38 6.43 -6.43
CA PRO A 1 -7.70 7.53 -7.38
C PRO A 1 -7.93 7.03 -8.81
N TRP A 2 -6.94 6.38 -9.44
CA TRP A 2 -7.02 5.92 -10.84
C TRP A 2 -8.18 4.94 -11.10
N VAL A 3 -8.40 4.00 -10.19
CA VAL A 3 -9.53 3.07 -10.16
C VAL A 3 -10.91 3.78 -10.19
N GLN A 4 -11.01 4.94 -9.54
CA GLN A 4 -12.27 5.66 -9.43
C GLN A 4 -12.57 6.52 -10.67
N GLY A 5 -11.53 6.94 -11.40
CA GLY A 5 -11.66 7.57 -12.71
C GLY A 5 -12.10 6.60 -13.81
N ALA A 6 -11.67 5.34 -13.74
CA ALA A 6 -12.08 4.30 -14.70
C ALA A 6 -13.56 3.91 -14.64
N THR A 7 -14.31 4.37 -13.64
CA THR A 7 -15.70 3.96 -13.33
C THR A 7 -16.69 5.13 -13.36
N GLY A 8 -16.48 6.13 -14.23
CA GLY A 8 -17.29 7.35 -14.31
C GLY A 8 -18.79 7.16 -14.59
N GLY A 9 -19.65 7.90 -13.87
CA GLY A 9 -21.11 8.03 -14.12
C GLY A 9 -22.02 7.70 -12.92
N ARG A 10 -23.33 8.00 -13.04
CA ARG A 10 -24.36 7.72 -11.99
C ARG A 10 -24.56 6.20 -11.76
N ARG A 11 -24.38 5.38 -12.81
CA ARG A 11 -24.24 3.90 -12.73
C ARG A 11 -22.86 3.46 -12.21
N GLY A 12 -21.85 4.29 -12.44
CA GLY A 12 -20.49 4.13 -11.95
C GLY A 12 -20.34 4.26 -10.43
N ALA A 13 -21.14 5.11 -9.79
CA ALA A 13 -21.19 5.21 -8.31
C ALA A 13 -21.65 3.89 -7.67
N SER A 14 -22.75 3.30 -8.15
CA SER A 14 -23.21 1.98 -7.70
C SER A 14 -22.21 0.88 -8.01
N CYS A 15 -21.56 0.93 -9.18
CA CYS A 15 -20.53 -0.04 -9.57
C CYS A 15 -19.26 0.06 -8.72
N ARG A 16 -18.85 1.27 -8.32
CA ARG A 16 -17.74 1.50 -7.38
C ARG A 16 -18.03 0.91 -6.01
N VAL A 17 -19.22 1.17 -5.48
CA VAL A 17 -19.64 0.61 -4.18
C VAL A 17 -19.70 -0.92 -4.26
N LEU A 18 -20.25 -1.48 -5.34
CA LEU A 18 -20.36 -2.92 -5.54
C LEU A 18 -18.98 -3.58 -5.72
N SER A 19 -18.06 -2.98 -6.47
CA SER A 19 -16.70 -3.48 -6.62
C SER A 19 -15.92 -3.41 -5.31
N LEU A 20 -16.11 -2.35 -4.53
CA LEU A 20 -15.46 -2.20 -3.22
C LEU A 20 -16.00 -3.24 -2.22
N GLN A 21 -17.32 -3.41 -2.15
CA GLN A 21 -17.98 -4.41 -1.32
C GLN A 21 -17.61 -5.84 -1.75
N GLY A 22 -17.62 -6.14 -3.05
CA GLY A 22 -17.22 -7.45 -3.57
C GLY A 22 -15.77 -7.78 -3.26
N SER A 23 -14.86 -6.82 -3.41
CA SER A 23 -13.46 -7.00 -3.02
C SER A 23 -13.30 -7.19 -1.52
N LEU A 24 -14.03 -6.43 -0.70
CA LEU A 24 -14.00 -6.55 0.76
C LEU A 24 -14.46 -7.94 1.22
N VAL A 25 -15.57 -8.44 0.68
CA VAL A 25 -16.10 -9.77 1.01
C VAL A 25 -15.10 -10.86 0.61
N PHE A 26 -14.48 -10.75 -0.57
CA PHE A 26 -13.44 -11.68 -1.02
C PHE A 26 -12.19 -11.65 -0.13
N LEU A 27 -11.74 -10.46 0.28
CA LEU A 27 -10.57 -10.29 1.13
C LEU A 27 -10.81 -10.79 2.55
N VAL A 28 -11.97 -10.47 3.12
CA VAL A 28 -12.40 -10.93 4.44
C VAL A 28 -12.55 -12.43 4.48
N SER A 29 -13.19 -13.03 3.46
CA SER A 29 -13.35 -14.48 3.39
C SER A 29 -12.00 -15.19 3.21
N GLY A 30 -11.10 -14.66 2.38
CA GLY A 30 -9.73 -15.17 2.23
C GLY A 30 -8.94 -15.14 3.54
N LEU A 31 -9.00 -14.03 4.28
CA LEU A 31 -8.39 -13.89 5.60
C LEU A 31 -8.96 -14.87 6.64
N ALA A 32 -10.28 -15.05 6.65
CA ALA A 32 -10.96 -15.95 7.57
C ALA A 32 -10.59 -17.42 7.30
N VAL A 33 -10.56 -17.82 6.02
CA VAL A 33 -10.15 -19.17 5.59
C VAL A 33 -8.69 -19.43 5.96
N LEU A 34 -7.81 -18.44 5.79
CA LEU A 34 -6.40 -18.57 6.17
C LEU A 34 -6.19 -18.60 7.67
N GLY A 35 -6.93 -17.81 8.44
CA GLY A 35 -6.94 -17.89 9.89
C GLY A 35 -7.38 -19.26 10.39
N TYR A 36 -8.36 -19.87 9.72
CA TYR A 36 -8.85 -21.20 10.06
C TYR A 36 -7.82 -22.28 9.72
N ALA A 37 -7.18 -22.19 8.54
CA ALA A 37 -6.11 -23.10 8.13
C ALA A 37 -4.87 -23.00 9.03
N ALA A 38 -4.52 -21.79 9.49
CA ALA A 38 -3.44 -21.55 10.44
C ALA A 38 -3.74 -22.15 11.82
N ALA A 39 -4.97 -22.00 12.31
CA ALA A 39 -5.41 -22.60 13.57
C ALA A 39 -5.38 -24.14 13.55
N LEU A 40 -5.67 -24.76 12.40
CA LEU A 40 -5.61 -26.22 12.22
C LEU A 40 -4.18 -26.77 12.07
N SER A 41 -3.29 -26.04 11.40
CA SER A 41 -1.99 -26.56 11.00
C SER A 41 -0.91 -26.41 12.07
N ALA A 42 -1.12 -25.55 13.09
CA ALA A 42 -0.16 -25.23 14.15
C ALA A 42 1.26 -24.82 13.64
N GLN A 43 1.39 -24.48 12.37
CA GLN A 43 2.65 -24.07 11.75
C GLN A 43 2.84 -22.55 11.87
N PRO A 44 4.07 -22.07 12.14
CA PRO A 44 4.34 -20.65 12.32
C PRO A 44 4.46 -19.88 10.98
N THR A 45 4.48 -20.56 9.83
CA THR A 45 4.69 -19.93 8.51
C THR A 45 3.59 -20.30 7.52
N TYR A 46 3.22 -19.34 6.66
CA TYR A 46 2.21 -19.53 5.60
C TYR A 46 2.55 -20.70 4.68
N GLN A 47 3.81 -20.80 4.27
CA GLN A 47 4.31 -21.90 3.44
C GLN A 47 4.17 -23.27 4.13
N GLY A 48 4.35 -23.32 5.45
CA GLY A 48 4.14 -24.52 6.26
C GLY A 48 2.67 -24.95 6.27
N VAL A 49 1.75 -24.01 6.45
CA VAL A 49 0.29 -24.25 6.40
C VAL A 49 -0.11 -24.80 5.03
N VAL A 50 0.32 -24.15 3.94
CA VAL A 50 -0.01 -24.58 2.56
C VAL A 50 0.58 -25.96 2.25
N ARG A 51 1.80 -26.26 2.70
CA ARG A 51 2.43 -27.57 2.49
C ARG A 51 1.65 -28.69 3.20
N VAL A 52 1.14 -28.44 4.40
CA VAL A 52 0.36 -29.43 5.18
C VAL A 52 -1.03 -29.66 4.55
N VAL A 53 -1.69 -28.60 4.06
CA VAL A 53 -3.06 -28.68 3.53
C VAL A 53 -3.11 -29.12 2.07
N CYS A 54 -2.21 -28.64 1.22
CA CYS A 54 -2.26 -28.84 -0.24
C CYS A 54 -1.15 -29.76 -0.78
N GLY A 55 -0.26 -30.26 0.08
CA GLY A 55 0.84 -31.17 -0.28
C GLY A 55 2.14 -30.47 -0.69
N ALA A 56 3.20 -31.28 -0.82
CA ALA A 56 4.58 -30.79 -0.98
C ALA A 56 4.84 -30.03 -2.29
N ALA A 57 4.24 -30.46 -3.41
CA ALA A 57 4.41 -29.80 -4.71
C ALA A 57 3.77 -28.41 -4.74
N VAL A 58 2.53 -28.29 -4.26
CA VAL A 58 1.83 -27.00 -4.16
C VAL A 58 2.51 -26.08 -3.16
N GLY A 59 2.99 -26.60 -2.03
CA GLY A 59 3.80 -25.84 -1.09
C GLY A 59 5.08 -25.28 -1.73
N LYS A 60 5.76 -26.04 -2.59
CA LYS A 60 6.96 -25.54 -3.30
C LYS A 60 6.64 -24.48 -4.35
N LEU A 61 5.54 -24.62 -5.10
CA LEU A 61 5.09 -23.59 -6.02
C LEU A 61 4.72 -22.31 -5.28
N CYS A 62 4.01 -22.42 -4.16
CA CYS A 62 3.64 -21.31 -3.31
C CYS A 62 4.87 -20.57 -2.75
N GLU A 63 5.91 -21.31 -2.34
CA GLU A 63 7.18 -20.77 -1.84
C GLU A 63 7.86 -19.91 -2.91
N VAL A 64 7.91 -20.40 -4.16
CA VAL A 64 8.49 -19.67 -5.29
C VAL A 64 7.66 -18.43 -5.65
N CYS A 65 6.33 -18.57 -5.76
CA CYS A 65 5.44 -17.44 -6.05
C CYS A 65 5.55 -16.35 -4.99
N PHE A 66 5.66 -16.75 -3.73
CA PHE A 66 5.81 -15.84 -2.61
C PHE A 66 7.14 -15.06 -2.67
N LEU A 67 8.26 -15.74 -2.93
CA LEU A 67 9.55 -15.08 -3.12
C LEU A 67 9.53 -14.08 -4.28
N LEU A 68 8.92 -14.45 -5.41
CA LEU A 68 8.76 -13.55 -6.55
C LEU A 68 7.91 -12.33 -6.18
N ASN A 69 6.83 -12.53 -5.43
CA ASN A 69 5.98 -11.44 -4.96
C ASN A 69 6.72 -10.47 -4.03
N LEU A 70 7.48 -10.98 -3.05
CA LEU A 70 8.31 -10.16 -2.16
C LEU A 70 9.38 -9.38 -2.92
N PHE A 71 10.00 -10.00 -3.93
CA PHE A 71 10.97 -9.34 -4.81
C PHE A 71 10.32 -8.17 -5.57
N MET A 72 9.16 -8.41 -6.19
CA MET A 72 8.42 -7.37 -6.94
C MET A 72 8.00 -6.20 -6.04
N ILE A 73 7.50 -6.49 -4.83
CA ILE A 73 7.16 -5.46 -3.83
C ILE A 73 8.41 -4.63 -3.48
N SER A 74 9.54 -5.30 -3.22
CA SER A 74 10.81 -4.64 -2.87
C SER A 74 11.30 -3.69 -3.97
N VAL A 75 11.19 -4.09 -5.25
CA VAL A 75 11.56 -3.22 -6.38
C VAL A 75 10.58 -2.06 -6.52
N ALA A 76 9.28 -2.29 -6.35
CA ALA A 76 8.26 -1.25 -6.45
C ALA A 76 8.43 -0.17 -5.37
N LEU A 77 8.64 -0.56 -4.12
CA LEU A 77 8.91 0.36 -3.01
C LEU A 77 10.17 1.21 -3.27
N LEU A 78 11.18 0.64 -3.93
CA LEU A 78 12.46 1.31 -4.19
C LEU A 78 12.26 2.44 -5.19
N ARG A 79 11.48 2.12 -6.22
CA ARG A 79 11.08 3.07 -7.26
C ARG A 79 10.28 4.22 -6.67
N VAL A 80 9.29 3.93 -5.83
CA VAL A 80 8.48 4.97 -5.17
C VAL A 80 9.33 5.89 -4.31
N VAL A 81 10.24 5.36 -3.49
CA VAL A 81 11.18 6.20 -2.70
C VAL A 81 12.07 7.03 -3.62
N GLY A 82 12.57 6.45 -4.72
CA GLY A 82 13.33 7.15 -5.75
C GLY A 82 12.57 8.35 -6.33
N ASP A 83 11.33 8.14 -6.74
CA ASP A 83 10.47 9.18 -7.32
C ASP A 83 10.20 10.32 -6.32
N GLN A 84 9.98 9.99 -5.03
CA GLN A 84 9.79 10.98 -3.97
C GLN A 84 11.07 11.78 -3.65
N LEU A 85 12.24 11.13 -3.70
CA LEU A 85 13.53 11.80 -3.54
C LEU A 85 13.83 12.71 -4.72
N GLU A 86 13.65 12.24 -5.97
CA GLU A 86 13.86 13.04 -7.17
C GLU A 86 12.99 14.29 -7.14
N LYS A 87 11.69 14.13 -6.86
CA LYS A 87 10.78 15.26 -6.73
C LYS A 87 11.16 16.19 -5.60
N ARG A 88 11.83 15.71 -4.55
CA ARG A 88 12.37 16.54 -3.45
C ARG A 88 13.63 17.31 -3.85
N PHE A 89 14.53 16.72 -4.60
CA PHE A 89 15.78 17.38 -5.02
C PHE A 89 15.58 18.30 -6.23
N SER A 90 14.54 18.08 -7.04
CA SER A 90 14.18 18.97 -8.14
C SER A 90 13.61 20.32 -7.66
N TRP A 91 13.03 20.39 -6.45
CA TRP A 91 12.66 21.67 -5.83
C TRP A 91 13.85 22.21 -5.03
N ASP A 92 14.83 22.76 -5.71
CA ASP A 92 15.88 23.55 -5.06
C ASP A 92 15.57 25.05 -5.19
N PRO A 93 15.19 25.75 -4.10
CA PRO A 93 14.96 27.19 -4.14
C PRO A 93 16.22 28.01 -4.45
N GLN A 94 17.43 27.43 -4.37
CA GLN A 94 18.70 28.11 -4.69
C GLN A 94 19.19 27.89 -6.13
N GLY A 95 18.50 27.09 -6.94
CA GLY A 95 18.88 26.88 -8.35
C GLY A 95 20.27 26.27 -8.55
N ARG A 96 20.84 25.57 -7.55
CA ARG A 96 22.17 24.93 -7.66
C ARG A 96 22.15 23.68 -8.54
N GLY A 97 20.98 23.24 -8.98
CA GLY A 97 20.79 21.98 -9.68
C GLY A 97 20.95 20.81 -8.71
N ALA A 98 20.24 19.71 -8.99
CA ALA A 98 20.35 18.50 -8.18
C ALA A 98 21.84 18.06 -8.09
N PRO A 99 22.32 17.62 -6.90
CA PRO A 99 23.67 17.07 -6.77
C PRO A 99 23.91 15.97 -7.82
N TRP A 100 25.12 15.89 -8.37
CA TRP A 100 25.47 14.95 -9.45
C TRP A 100 25.07 13.46 -9.23
N PRO A 101 24.95 12.92 -8.00
CA PRO A 101 24.42 11.56 -7.78
C PRO A 101 22.90 11.45 -8.02
N CYS A 102 22.16 12.54 -7.93
CA CYS A 102 20.69 12.60 -8.00
C CYS A 102 20.15 12.94 -9.40
N ARG A 103 21.02 13.12 -10.41
CA ARG A 103 20.62 13.41 -11.80
C ARG A 103 20.33 12.15 -12.61
N ASP A 104 20.85 11.00 -12.17
CA ASP A 104 20.68 9.73 -12.87
C ASP A 104 19.94 8.72 -11.96
N GLN A 105 18.69 8.41 -12.31
CA GLN A 105 17.80 7.53 -11.53
C GLN A 105 18.44 6.17 -11.23
N ARG A 106 19.32 5.68 -12.11
CA ARG A 106 20.06 4.43 -11.96
C ARG A 106 21.06 4.47 -10.81
N PHE A 107 21.72 5.62 -10.60
CA PHE A 107 22.69 5.82 -9.54
C PHE A 107 22.01 6.01 -8.19
N THR A 108 20.88 6.74 -8.17
CA THR A 108 20.03 6.87 -6.97
C THR A 108 19.50 5.50 -6.53
N LEU A 109 18.94 4.70 -7.45
CA LEU A 109 18.44 3.36 -7.15
C LEU A 109 19.55 2.41 -6.67
N SER A 110 20.72 2.43 -7.32
CA SER A 110 21.87 1.60 -6.93
C SER A 110 22.43 1.99 -5.56
N THR A 111 22.53 3.29 -5.28
CA THR A 111 22.95 3.81 -3.97
C THR A 111 21.95 3.44 -2.89
N LEU A 112 20.64 3.52 -3.18
CA LEU A 112 19.59 3.18 -2.21
C LEU A 112 19.54 1.67 -1.94
N CYS A 113 19.81 0.81 -2.94
CA CYS A 113 20.03 -0.61 -2.74
C CYS A 113 21.22 -0.90 -1.81
N ILE A 114 22.38 -0.30 -2.08
CA ILE A 114 23.62 -0.60 -1.32
C ILE A 114 23.61 0.05 0.06
N LEU A 115 23.04 1.24 0.20
CA LEU A 115 23.13 2.05 1.41
C LEU A 115 21.90 1.90 2.32
N VAL A 116 20.77 1.43 1.80
CA VAL A 116 19.54 1.20 2.58
C VAL A 116 19.19 -0.29 2.64
N ILE A 117 19.05 -0.98 1.49
CA ILE A 117 18.62 -2.40 1.50
C ILE A 117 19.67 -3.30 2.18
N PHE A 118 20.96 -3.13 1.86
CA PHE A 118 22.02 -3.97 2.43
C PHE A 118 22.14 -3.86 3.96
N PRO A 119 22.25 -2.67 4.59
CA PRO A 119 22.30 -2.58 6.06
C PRO A 119 20.96 -2.92 6.74
N LEU A 120 19.80 -2.67 6.10
CA LEU A 120 18.50 -3.04 6.66
C LEU A 120 18.18 -4.54 6.53
N SER A 121 18.97 -5.30 5.78
CA SER A 121 18.89 -6.77 5.72
C SER A 121 19.57 -7.47 6.91
N VAL A 122 20.31 -6.72 7.72
CA VAL A 122 21.12 -7.21 8.86
C VAL A 122 20.33 -7.43 10.16
N PRO A 123 19.35 -6.60 10.57
CA PRO A 123 18.66 -6.80 11.84
C PRO A 123 17.70 -8.00 11.78
N ARG A 124 17.93 -8.95 12.69
CA ARG A 124 17.19 -10.22 12.84
C ARG A 124 15.99 -10.17 13.79
N GLU A 125 15.66 -9.00 14.36
CA GLU A 125 14.75 -8.94 15.50
C GLU A 125 13.31 -8.54 15.15
N ILE A 126 12.39 -9.48 15.35
CA ILE A 126 10.92 -9.34 15.22
C ILE A 126 10.36 -8.27 16.18
N GLY A 127 11.07 -7.91 17.25
CA GLY A 127 10.65 -6.89 18.22
C GLY A 127 10.50 -5.48 17.62
N PHE A 128 11.34 -5.13 16.64
CA PHE A 128 11.33 -3.80 16.01
C PHE A 128 10.11 -3.59 15.07
N GLN A 129 9.48 -4.68 14.63
CA GLN A 129 8.35 -4.67 13.71
C GLN A 129 7.16 -3.89 14.26
N LYS A 130 6.90 -3.96 15.58
CA LYS A 130 5.77 -3.28 16.22
C LYS A 130 5.84 -1.76 16.06
N TYR A 131 7.02 -1.18 16.26
CA TYR A 131 7.24 0.26 16.13
C TYR A 131 7.14 0.72 14.67
N SER A 132 7.72 -0.06 13.75
CA SER A 132 7.60 0.19 12.31
C SER A 132 6.14 0.18 11.83
N SER A 133 5.33 -0.81 12.27
CA SER A 133 3.92 -0.90 11.89
C SER A 133 3.06 0.25 12.45
N ILE A 134 3.32 0.71 13.67
CA ILE A 134 2.63 1.88 14.25
C ILE A 134 3.00 3.14 13.45
N LEU A 135 4.29 3.35 13.18
CA LEU A 135 4.77 4.49 12.40
C LEU A 135 4.17 4.49 10.98
N GLY A 136 4.12 3.34 10.32
CA GLY A 136 3.52 3.19 9.00
C GLY A 136 2.02 3.51 8.98
N THR A 137 1.27 3.03 9.98
CA THR A 137 -0.16 3.34 10.11
C THR A 137 -0.38 4.83 10.35
N LEU A 138 0.41 5.47 11.22
CA LEU A 138 0.34 6.90 11.48
C LEU A 138 0.69 7.72 10.22
N ALA A 139 1.70 7.32 9.46
CA ALA A 139 2.06 7.96 8.20
C ALA A 139 0.93 7.87 7.18
N ALA A 140 0.26 6.71 7.07
CA ALA A 140 -0.90 6.53 6.20
C ALA A 140 -2.08 7.42 6.63
N CYS A 141 -2.42 7.44 7.92
CA CYS A 141 -3.48 8.31 8.47
C CYS A 141 -3.18 9.80 8.22
N TYR A 142 -1.93 10.22 8.47
CA TYR A 142 -1.49 11.59 8.22
C TYR A 142 -1.62 11.95 6.74
N LEU A 143 -1.19 11.07 5.84
CA LEU A 143 -1.32 11.29 4.41
C LEU A 143 -2.79 11.43 3.98
N THR A 144 -3.67 10.57 4.47
CA THR A 144 -5.12 10.67 4.21
C THR A 144 -5.66 12.02 4.68
N LEU A 145 -5.30 12.44 5.90
CA LEU A 145 -5.72 13.73 6.45
C LEU A 145 -5.23 14.90 5.58
N VAL A 146 -3.98 14.89 5.14
CA VAL A 146 -3.41 15.94 4.27
C VAL A 146 -4.16 16.03 2.95
N ILE A 147 -4.51 14.90 2.33
CA ILE A 147 -5.27 14.87 1.07
C ILE A 147 -6.67 15.45 1.27
N ILE A 148 -7.36 15.10 2.37
CA ILE A 148 -8.68 15.64 2.71
C ILE A 148 -8.62 17.15 2.93
N LEU A 149 -7.66 17.62 3.74
CA LEU A 149 -7.50 19.04 4.03
C LEU A 149 -7.21 19.85 2.76
N LYS A 150 -6.32 19.34 1.89
CA LYS A 150 -6.01 19.99 0.61
C LYS A 150 -7.23 20.07 -0.32
N TYR A 151 -8.07 19.03 -0.35
CA TYR A 151 -9.33 19.07 -1.09
C TYR A 151 -10.26 20.19 -0.57
N HIS A 152 -10.44 20.29 0.74
CA HIS A 152 -11.31 21.32 1.33
C HIS A 152 -10.78 22.74 1.10
N GLN A 153 -9.47 22.96 1.26
CA GLN A 153 -8.83 24.25 0.96
C GLN A 153 -9.03 24.67 -0.50
N GLN A 154 -8.87 23.72 -1.43
CA GLN A 154 -9.07 23.98 -2.85
C GLN A 154 -10.55 24.26 -3.17
N ALA A 155 -11.48 23.54 -2.54
CA ALA A 155 -12.92 23.78 -2.68
C ALA A 155 -13.36 25.15 -2.16
N GLU A 156 -12.81 25.63 -1.05
CA GLU A 156 -13.07 26.98 -0.54
C GLU A 156 -12.52 28.07 -1.46
N SER A 157 -11.34 27.85 -2.06
CA SER A 157 -10.71 28.84 -2.96
C SER A 157 -11.42 28.99 -4.31
N LEU A 158 -12.10 27.95 -4.80
CA LEU A 158 -12.72 27.90 -6.13
C LEU A 158 -14.25 28.08 -6.11
N GLY A 159 -14.88 28.26 -4.94
CA GLY A 159 -16.30 28.62 -4.80
C GLY A 159 -17.34 27.59 -5.28
N SER A 160 -16.93 26.58 -6.05
CA SER A 160 -17.67 25.36 -6.34
C SER A 160 -16.69 24.31 -6.88
N PRO A 161 -16.55 23.14 -6.25
CA PRO A 161 -15.78 22.06 -6.85
C PRO A 161 -16.56 21.55 -8.07
N GLU A 162 -16.12 21.94 -9.27
CA GLU A 162 -16.60 21.34 -10.50
C GLU A 162 -16.25 19.85 -10.46
N LEU A 163 -17.25 18.99 -10.24
CA LEU A 163 -17.03 17.55 -10.16
C LEU A 163 -16.36 17.10 -11.46
N PRO A 164 -15.23 16.35 -11.41
CA PRO A 164 -14.58 15.84 -12.59
C PRO A 164 -15.61 15.13 -13.48
N GLN A 165 -15.82 15.63 -14.70
CA GLN A 165 -16.75 15.01 -15.62
C GLN A 165 -16.28 13.57 -15.88
N PRO A 166 -17.17 12.56 -15.72
CA PRO A 166 -16.82 11.18 -16.00
C PRO A 166 -16.68 10.99 -17.52
N SER A 167 -15.44 10.99 -18.03
CA SER A 167 -15.19 10.93 -19.48
C SER A 167 -15.34 9.53 -20.08
N ARG A 168 -15.45 8.49 -19.24
CA ARG A 168 -15.40 7.10 -19.70
C ARG A 168 -16.65 6.29 -19.30
N PRO A 169 -17.37 5.68 -20.26
CA PRO A 169 -18.45 4.77 -19.93
C PRO A 169 -17.90 3.56 -19.19
N SER A 170 -18.51 3.24 -18.03
CA SER A 170 -18.17 2.06 -17.24
C SER A 170 -18.44 0.78 -18.05
N SER A 171 -17.39 0.13 -18.53
CA SER A 171 -17.45 -1.18 -19.18
C SER A 171 -17.04 -2.26 -18.18
N TRP A 172 -17.60 -3.47 -18.26
CA TRP A 172 -17.18 -4.60 -17.44
C TRP A 172 -15.67 -4.87 -17.53
N ALA A 173 -15.06 -4.58 -18.68
CA ALA A 173 -13.61 -4.68 -18.87
C ALA A 173 -12.81 -3.71 -17.98
N SER A 174 -13.32 -2.51 -17.67
CA SER A 174 -12.63 -1.57 -16.78
C SER A 174 -12.66 -2.03 -15.33
N ILE A 175 -13.69 -2.78 -14.92
CA ILE A 175 -13.77 -3.42 -13.61
C ILE A 175 -12.69 -4.52 -13.50
N PHE A 176 -12.58 -5.40 -14.48
CA PHE A 176 -11.57 -6.48 -14.46
C PHE A 176 -10.13 -5.94 -14.43
N SER A 177 -9.86 -4.81 -15.08
CA SER A 177 -8.53 -4.17 -15.03
C SER A 177 -8.16 -3.64 -13.63
N VAL A 178 -9.15 -3.37 -12.78
CA VAL A 178 -8.98 -2.79 -11.45
C VAL A 178 -8.80 -3.85 -10.37
N ILE A 179 -9.44 -5.02 -10.54
CA ILE A 179 -9.44 -6.11 -9.55
C ILE A 179 -8.02 -6.47 -9.09
N PRO A 180 -7.01 -6.68 -9.97
CA PRO A 180 -5.65 -7.03 -9.53
C PRO A 180 -5.03 -5.95 -8.63
N THR A 181 -5.29 -4.67 -8.92
CA THR A 181 -4.77 -3.56 -8.14
C THR A 181 -5.39 -3.54 -6.74
N ILE A 182 -6.70 -3.81 -6.64
CA ILE A 182 -7.38 -3.91 -5.34
C ILE A 182 -6.88 -5.13 -4.56
N CYS A 183 -6.79 -6.29 -5.21
CA CYS A 183 -6.29 -7.52 -4.58
C CYS A 183 -4.87 -7.34 -4.03
N PHE A 184 -3.99 -6.70 -4.81
CA PHE A 184 -2.62 -6.42 -4.38
C PHE A 184 -2.57 -5.36 -3.29
N GLY A 185 -3.40 -4.32 -3.36
CA GLY A 185 -3.47 -3.28 -2.33
C GLY A 185 -3.88 -3.83 -0.95
N PHE A 186 -4.79 -4.80 -0.92
CA PHE A 186 -5.23 -5.45 0.33
C PHE A 186 -4.53 -6.79 0.59
N GLN A 187 -3.37 -7.03 -0.03
CA GLN A 187 -2.60 -8.23 0.20
C GLN A 187 -2.00 -8.23 1.61
N CYS A 188 -2.62 -8.98 2.51
CA CYS A 188 -2.15 -9.16 3.89
C CYS A 188 -1.96 -10.63 4.28
N HIS A 189 -2.33 -11.57 3.41
CA HIS A 189 -2.37 -13.00 3.71
C HIS A 189 -1.00 -13.58 4.06
N GLU A 190 0.06 -13.05 3.47
CA GLU A 190 1.42 -13.55 3.68
C GLU A 190 1.92 -13.29 5.11
N ALA A 191 1.58 -12.13 5.66
CA ALA A 191 1.96 -11.75 7.02
C ALA A 191 1.02 -12.35 8.08
N CYS A 192 -0.15 -12.88 7.67
CA CYS A 192 -1.23 -13.20 8.59
C CYS A 192 -0.84 -14.34 9.55
N VAL A 193 -0.14 -15.36 9.06
CA VAL A 193 0.30 -16.52 9.88
C VAL A 193 1.38 -16.11 10.87
N ALA A 194 2.35 -15.30 10.44
CA ALA A 194 3.41 -14.79 11.31
C ALA A 194 2.86 -13.85 12.39
N ILE A 195 1.86 -13.04 12.08
CA ILE A 195 1.16 -12.18 13.05
C ILE A 195 0.38 -13.06 14.04
N TYR A 196 -0.39 -14.04 13.54
CA TYR A 196 -1.17 -14.95 14.37
C TYR A 196 -0.30 -15.73 15.36
N SER A 197 0.82 -16.31 14.90
CA SER A 197 1.75 -17.03 15.77
C SER A 197 2.41 -16.14 16.81
N SER A 198 2.57 -14.84 16.52
CA SER A 198 3.16 -13.85 17.42
C SER A 198 2.17 -13.21 18.41
N MET A 199 0.87 -13.49 18.29
CA MET A 199 -0.14 -12.97 19.21
C MET A 199 -0.09 -13.68 20.57
N ARG A 200 -0.22 -12.92 21.66
CA ARG A 200 -0.29 -13.48 23.03
C ARG A 200 -1.52 -14.38 23.24
N ASN A 201 -2.64 -14.05 22.60
CA ASN A 201 -3.87 -14.83 22.66
C ASN A 201 -4.17 -15.40 21.27
N GLN A 202 -3.89 -16.68 21.08
CA GLN A 202 -4.06 -17.41 19.82
C GLN A 202 -5.49 -17.95 19.61
N SER A 203 -6.48 -17.46 20.35
CA SER A 203 -7.87 -17.86 20.10
C SER A 203 -8.36 -17.41 18.72
N PHE A 204 -9.03 -18.32 18.00
CA PHE A 204 -9.52 -18.08 16.65
C PHE A 204 -10.49 -16.89 16.58
N SER A 205 -11.43 -16.79 17.53
CA SER A 205 -12.40 -15.68 17.60
C SER A 205 -11.72 -14.32 17.80
N HIS A 206 -10.65 -14.27 18.59
CA HIS A 206 -9.87 -13.05 18.80
C HIS A 206 -9.11 -12.65 17.52
N TRP A 207 -8.49 -13.62 16.85
CA TRP A 207 -7.82 -13.40 15.56
C TRP A 207 -8.77 -12.84 14.50
N VAL A 208 -9.96 -13.44 14.35
CA VAL A 208 -10.97 -12.98 13.39
C VAL A 208 -11.42 -11.55 13.73
N ALA A 209 -11.70 -11.25 15.00
CA ALA A 209 -12.11 -9.91 15.41
C ALA A 209 -11.04 -8.84 15.12
N VAL A 210 -9.78 -9.11 15.47
CA VAL A 210 -8.64 -8.20 15.21
C VAL A 210 -8.42 -8.01 13.71
N SER A 211 -8.48 -9.10 12.94
CA SER A 211 -8.30 -9.06 11.48
C SER A 211 -9.41 -8.26 10.80
N MET A 212 -10.66 -8.47 11.21
CA MET A 212 -11.82 -7.73 10.68
C MET A 212 -11.73 -6.24 10.97
N LEU A 213 -11.39 -5.87 12.22
CA LEU A 213 -11.23 -4.46 12.60
C LEU A 213 -10.08 -3.80 11.83
N SER A 214 -8.94 -4.49 11.70
CA SER A 214 -7.78 -3.99 10.96
C SER A 214 -8.11 -3.77 9.48
N MET A 215 -8.83 -4.72 8.86
CA MET A 215 -9.28 -4.59 7.48
C MET A 215 -10.27 -3.45 7.28
N LEU A 216 -11.21 -3.26 8.22
CA LEU A 216 -12.14 -2.14 8.17
C LEU A 216 -11.41 -0.79 8.19
N ILE A 217 -10.42 -0.65 9.08
CA ILE A 217 -9.59 0.57 9.18
C ILE A 217 -8.81 0.79 7.87
N CYS A 218 -8.16 -0.25 7.33
CA CYS A 218 -7.43 -0.15 6.06
C CYS A 218 -8.36 0.25 4.91
N LEU A 219 -9.56 -0.34 4.84
CA LEU A 219 -10.56 -0.02 3.84
C LEU A 219 -10.97 1.46 3.93
N LEU A 220 -11.20 1.98 5.13
CA LEU A 220 -11.57 3.39 5.34
C LEU A 220 -10.45 4.32 4.86
N ILE A 221 -9.21 4.07 5.28
CA ILE A 221 -8.03 4.86 4.87
C ILE A 221 -7.89 4.86 3.34
N TYR A 222 -7.94 3.68 2.70
CA TYR A 222 -7.78 3.57 1.25
C TYR A 222 -8.94 4.20 0.48
N SER A 223 -10.17 4.06 0.99
CA SER A 223 -11.36 4.65 0.37
C SER A 223 -11.30 6.17 0.43
N LEU A 224 -10.95 6.74 1.58
CA LEU A 224 -10.81 8.19 1.78
C LEU A 224 -9.67 8.75 0.93
N THR A 225 -8.45 8.20 1.02
CA THR A 225 -7.30 8.64 0.21
C THR A 225 -7.61 8.53 -1.28
N GLY A 226 -8.24 7.43 -1.70
CA GLY A 226 -8.65 7.22 -3.08
C GLY A 226 -9.63 8.29 -3.54
N LEU A 227 -10.73 8.45 -2.81
CA LEU A 227 -11.86 9.34 -3.13
C LEU A 227 -11.42 10.80 -3.19
N TYR A 228 -10.81 11.31 -2.13
CA TYR A 228 -10.38 12.71 -2.08
C TYR A 228 -9.21 12.99 -3.03
N GLY A 229 -8.32 12.02 -3.24
CA GLY A 229 -7.27 12.14 -4.25
C GLY A 229 -7.84 12.24 -5.67
N TYR A 230 -8.88 11.46 -5.99
CA TYR A 230 -9.58 11.57 -7.27
C TYR A 230 -10.39 12.87 -7.39
N LEU A 231 -11.07 13.31 -6.33
CA LEU A 231 -11.81 14.57 -6.35
C LEU A 231 -10.88 15.79 -6.50
N THR A 232 -9.65 15.72 -6.00
CA THR A 232 -8.67 16.82 -6.08
C THR A 232 -8.07 16.98 -7.48
N PHE A 233 -7.74 15.87 -8.17
CA PHE A 233 -6.98 15.90 -9.43
C PHE A 233 -7.73 15.34 -10.65
N GLY A 234 -8.88 14.70 -10.44
CA GLY A 234 -9.66 14.05 -11.51
C GLY A 234 -8.87 12.98 -12.25
N GLU A 235 -8.93 13.01 -13.58
CA GLU A 235 -8.26 12.07 -14.47
C GLU A 235 -6.74 12.32 -14.61
N ALA A 236 -6.26 13.50 -14.22
CA ALA A 236 -4.83 13.86 -14.30
C ALA A 236 -4.01 13.33 -13.10
N VAL A 237 -4.62 12.53 -12.23
CA VAL A 237 -3.94 11.97 -11.05
C VAL A 237 -2.82 11.00 -11.46
N ALA A 238 -1.61 11.24 -10.96
CA ALA A 238 -0.50 10.33 -11.14
C ALA A 238 -0.74 9.00 -10.39
N SER A 239 -0.01 7.94 -10.77
CA SER A 239 -0.06 6.64 -10.10
C SER A 239 0.26 6.74 -8.60
N ASP A 240 1.17 7.65 -8.26
CA ASP A 240 1.40 8.12 -6.90
C ASP A 240 0.73 9.49 -6.71
N VAL A 241 -0.28 9.55 -5.83
CA VAL A 241 -1.05 10.79 -5.59
C VAL A 241 -0.18 11.92 -5.03
N LEU A 242 0.90 11.62 -4.27
CA LEU A 242 1.80 12.65 -3.76
C LEU A 242 2.58 13.32 -4.90
N MET A 243 2.78 12.62 -6.03
CA MET A 243 3.39 13.17 -7.23
C MET A 243 2.47 14.13 -7.99
N SER A 244 1.18 14.22 -7.64
CA SER A 244 0.27 15.21 -8.23
C SER A 244 0.33 16.56 -7.49
N TYR A 245 0.76 16.57 -6.22
CA TYR A 245 0.92 17.81 -5.45
C TYR A 245 2.22 18.56 -5.79
N PRO A 246 2.24 19.91 -5.68
CA PRO A 246 3.45 20.70 -5.90
C PRO A 246 4.53 20.38 -4.85
N GLY A 247 5.79 20.65 -5.20
CA GLY A 247 6.95 20.39 -4.33
C GLY A 247 7.17 21.40 -3.21
N ASN A 248 6.55 22.58 -3.29
CA ASN A 248 6.80 23.71 -2.39
C ASN A 248 5.90 23.73 -1.14
N ASP A 249 4.91 22.84 -1.05
CA ASP A 249 3.96 22.82 0.06
C ASP A 249 4.59 22.14 1.30
N PRO A 250 4.80 22.84 2.44
CA PRO A 250 5.49 22.28 3.60
C PRO A 250 4.75 21.07 4.20
N VAL A 251 3.42 21.11 4.22
CA VAL A 251 2.57 20.01 4.71
C VAL A 251 2.72 18.76 3.84
N VAL A 252 2.82 18.93 2.51
CA VAL A 252 3.00 17.84 1.55
C VAL A 252 4.43 17.29 1.64
N ILE A 253 5.43 18.15 1.85
CA ILE A 253 6.81 17.72 2.07
C ILE A 253 6.89 16.82 3.32
N VAL A 254 6.27 17.22 4.43
CA VAL A 254 6.22 16.40 5.65
C VAL A 254 5.53 15.06 5.36
N ALA A 255 4.41 15.06 4.63
CA ALA A 255 3.72 13.82 4.25
C ALA A 255 4.60 12.89 3.41
N ARG A 256 5.34 13.43 2.44
CA ARG A 256 6.30 12.68 1.61
C ARG A 256 7.42 12.09 2.44
N LEU A 257 7.96 12.83 3.40
CA LEU A 257 9.02 12.35 4.28
C LEU A 257 8.53 11.22 5.19
N LEU A 258 7.36 11.39 5.83
CA LEU A 258 6.77 10.33 6.64
C LEU A 258 6.47 9.08 5.82
N PHE A 259 5.96 9.24 4.59
CA PHE A 259 5.70 8.14 3.67
C PHE A 259 6.98 7.44 3.19
N GLY A 260 8.04 8.22 2.89
CA GLY A 260 9.35 7.65 2.56
C GLY A 260 9.95 6.86 3.71
N VAL A 261 9.89 7.40 4.93
CA VAL A 261 10.33 6.71 6.15
C VAL A 261 9.53 5.44 6.37
N SER A 262 8.20 5.47 6.22
CA SER A 262 7.38 4.26 6.41
C SER A 262 7.70 3.17 5.38
N ILE A 263 8.00 3.53 4.13
CA ILE A 263 8.45 2.56 3.12
C ILE A 263 9.78 1.94 3.53
N ILE A 264 10.75 2.74 3.96
CA ILE A 264 12.07 2.24 4.41
C ILE A 264 11.90 1.27 5.58
N THR A 265 11.00 1.55 6.52
CA THR A 265 10.77 0.68 7.68
C THR A 265 9.98 -0.59 7.36
N ILE A 266 9.33 -0.68 6.19
CA ILE A 266 8.63 -1.89 5.71
C ILE A 266 9.61 -2.91 5.10
N TYR A 267 10.72 -2.48 4.49
CA TYR A 267 11.70 -3.37 3.86
C TYR A 267 12.20 -4.52 4.74
N PRO A 268 12.61 -4.30 6.00
CA PRO A 268 13.05 -5.38 6.88
C PRO A 268 11.95 -6.41 7.10
N ILE A 269 10.68 -5.98 7.15
CA ILE A 269 9.52 -6.87 7.35
C ILE A 269 9.35 -7.78 6.13
N VAL A 270 9.45 -7.24 4.92
CA VAL A 270 9.36 -7.99 3.66
C VAL A 270 10.48 -9.04 3.58
N VAL A 271 11.70 -8.67 3.97
CA VAL A 271 12.84 -9.60 4.00
C VAL A 271 12.66 -10.68 5.07
N LEU A 272 12.18 -10.32 6.27
CA LEU A 272 11.93 -11.28 7.35
C LEU A 272 10.85 -12.30 6.98
N LEU A 273 9.79 -11.88 6.29
CA LEU A 273 8.72 -12.77 5.85
C LEU A 273 9.19 -13.77 4.78
N GLY A 274 10.20 -13.41 3.98
CA GLY A 274 10.79 -14.29 2.95
C GLY A 274 11.84 -15.28 3.43
N ARG A 275 12.23 -15.23 4.72
CA ARG A 275 13.23 -16.12 5.34
C ARG A 275 12.59 -17.31 6.03
#